data_AF-A0A3R7F9U8-F1
#
_entry.id   AF-A0A3R7F9U8-F1
#
_cell.length_a   1.000
_cell.length_b   1.000
_cell.length_c   1.000
_cell.angle_alpha   90.00
_cell.angle_beta   90.00
_cell.angle_gamma   90.00
#
_symmetry.space_group_name_H-M   'P 1'
#
loop_
_entity.id
_entity.type
_entity.pdbx_description
1 polymer ?
#
loop_
_entity_poly.entity_id
_entity_poly.type
_entity_poly.pdbx_seq_one_letter_code
_entity_poly.pdbx_strand_id
1 'polypeptide(L)'
;MNPSPIPTPKDGQAPFPLSGRLDLPAQGGTAAPAAPLRQHAPHALHQGERVWQETNCYVDLWIELLHGFGLDPRAAFGFTVTQDFEGDQFTFFKFPLEDLERLYGTQVQELAIYDSLEARVLAQTLRGHTVLVEVDGYYLPNTRATSYRREHPKTTIGIDFIDPAARRLGYFHNTGYHLLDSEDYDGVFRKLPQFAQQPDLLFPYVEFAKQVRPALEGTALVEASAELLCAHLARRPLSNPISQWREAFPAHLDMLLERGEAFFHPYSFNLMRQLGANFEFLSKYLSWLSAQGFDLPASIPAAAQSIASESMVMQFRLVRAIARGRRDSCEDCFDVLESAYEKTLPPLAALVL
;
A
#
# COMPACT_ATOMS: atom_id res chain seq x y z
N MET A 1 12.28 18.32 56.18
CA MET A 1 12.78 17.45 57.27
C MET A 1 12.69 16.02 56.79
N ASN A 2 13.80 15.31 56.95
CA ASN A 2 14.10 13.99 56.43
C ASN A 2 13.48 12.87 57.33
N PRO A 3 13.61 11.57 57.00
CA PRO A 3 12.50 10.62 56.83
C PRO A 3 12.66 9.38 57.74
N SER A 4 11.87 8.32 57.51
CA SER A 4 12.12 6.96 58.06
C SER A 4 11.28 5.90 57.32
N PRO A 5 11.70 4.62 57.29
CA PRO A 5 12.27 4.03 56.06
C PRO A 5 11.54 2.77 55.54
N ILE A 6 11.84 2.44 54.27
CA ILE A 6 11.46 1.18 53.58
C ILE A 6 12.51 0.08 53.89
N PRO A 7 12.13 -1.21 54.00
CA PRO A 7 13.04 -2.28 54.39
C PRO A 7 13.95 -2.76 53.24
N THR A 8 15.15 -3.17 53.62
CA THR A 8 16.18 -3.81 52.79
C THR A 8 15.85 -5.27 52.46
N PRO A 9 16.02 -5.71 51.20
CA PRO A 9 16.23 -7.13 50.88
C PRO A 9 17.71 -7.49 51.07
N LYS A 10 17.96 -8.64 51.71
CA LYS A 10 19.28 -9.28 51.82
C LYS A 10 19.61 -10.08 50.55
N ASP A 11 20.83 -9.85 50.07
CA ASP A 11 21.76 -10.76 49.41
C ASP A 11 21.29 -11.76 48.34
N GLY A 12 21.92 -11.62 47.16
CA GLY A 12 22.53 -12.79 46.52
C GLY A 12 22.23 -13.03 45.04
N GLN A 13 22.69 -12.18 44.12
CA GLN A 13 23.23 -12.64 42.83
C GLN A 13 24.07 -11.54 42.17
N ALA A 14 25.23 -11.96 41.64
CA ALA A 14 26.31 -11.10 41.17
C ALA A 14 25.91 -10.16 40.01
N PRO A 15 26.49 -8.95 39.92
CA PRO A 15 26.22 -8.02 38.84
C PRO A 15 26.94 -8.44 37.55
N PHE A 16 26.24 -8.42 36.42
CA PHE A 16 26.86 -8.40 35.10
C PHE A 16 27.78 -7.17 35.01
N PRO A 17 29.09 -7.33 34.71
CA PRO A 17 29.99 -6.19 34.62
C PRO A 17 29.78 -5.48 33.27
N LEU A 18 28.97 -4.42 33.26
CA LEU A 18 28.98 -3.43 32.18
C LEU A 18 30.03 -2.36 32.49
N SER A 19 31.29 -2.68 32.21
CA SER A 19 32.36 -1.69 32.17
C SER A 19 33.33 -2.02 31.05
N GLY A 20 32.98 -1.56 29.86
CA GLY A 20 33.89 -1.42 28.73
C GLY A 20 33.60 -0.08 28.06
N ARG A 21 34.40 0.95 28.36
CA ARG A 21 34.50 2.12 27.49
C ARG A 21 35.08 1.62 26.17
N LEU A 22 34.23 1.51 25.16
CA LEU A 22 34.67 1.38 23.76
C LEU A 22 34.98 2.79 23.27
N ASP A 23 36.26 3.14 23.25
CA ASP A 23 36.75 4.29 22.50
C ASP A 23 36.50 4.02 21.01
N LEU A 24 35.55 4.74 20.43
CA LEU A 24 35.26 4.71 19.00
C LEU A 24 36.38 5.45 18.26
N PRO A 25 37.09 4.81 17.31
CA PRO A 25 38.04 5.53 16.48
C PRO A 25 37.30 6.51 15.58
N ALA A 26 37.84 7.73 15.45
CA ALA A 26 37.37 8.72 14.51
C ALA A 26 37.50 8.18 13.08
N GLN A 27 36.38 7.74 12.49
CA GLN A 27 36.33 7.38 11.08
C GLN A 27 36.17 8.65 10.25
N GLY A 28 37.29 9.11 9.69
CA GLY A 28 37.27 9.93 8.48
C GLY A 28 36.70 9.08 7.34
N GLY A 29 35.39 9.14 7.15
CA GLY A 29 34.69 8.37 6.12
C GLY A 29 34.85 9.02 4.75
N THR A 30 35.67 8.41 3.90
CA THR A 30 35.49 8.52 2.46
C THR A 30 34.09 8.01 2.12
N ALA A 31 33.25 8.86 1.51
CA ALA A 31 31.89 8.51 1.13
C ALA A 31 31.87 7.21 0.33
N ALA A 32 31.12 6.21 0.82
CA ALA A 32 30.86 5.00 0.05
C ALA A 32 30.23 5.41 -1.30
N PRO A 33 30.63 4.80 -2.43
CA PRO A 33 30.03 5.11 -3.71
C PRO A 33 28.52 4.86 -3.62
N ALA A 34 27.72 5.85 -4.03
CA ALA A 34 26.27 5.73 -4.06
C ALA A 34 25.89 4.46 -4.86
N ALA A 35 24.97 3.66 -4.34
CA ALA A 35 24.47 2.48 -5.05
C ALA A 35 24.01 2.89 -6.45
N PRO A 36 24.29 2.12 -7.51
CA PRO A 36 23.87 2.49 -8.85
C PRO A 36 22.34 2.57 -8.93
N LEU A 37 21.84 3.52 -9.71
CA LEU A 37 20.41 3.65 -10.02
C LEU A 37 19.86 2.32 -10.53
N ARG A 38 18.69 1.94 -10.01
CA ARG A 38 18.01 0.70 -10.40
C ARG A 38 17.51 0.80 -11.85
N GLN A 39 17.67 -0.28 -12.60
CA GLN A 39 16.92 -0.52 -13.83
C GLN A 39 15.74 -1.43 -13.48
N HIS A 40 14.52 -0.99 -13.79
CA HIS A 40 13.29 -1.67 -13.39
C HIS A 40 12.30 -1.68 -14.54
N ALA A 41 11.76 -2.86 -14.82
CA ALA A 41 10.60 -3.01 -15.70
C ALA A 41 9.36 -3.19 -14.81
N PRO A 42 8.23 -2.52 -15.10
CA PRO A 42 6.99 -2.74 -14.36
C PRO A 42 6.60 -4.21 -14.31
N HIS A 43 6.05 -4.65 -13.18
CA HIS A 43 5.56 -6.01 -13.04
C HIS A 43 4.40 -6.29 -14.01
N ALA A 44 4.21 -7.54 -14.43
CA ALA A 44 3.13 -7.94 -15.34
C ALA A 44 1.72 -7.64 -14.80
N LEU A 45 1.56 -7.50 -13.48
CA LEU A 45 0.31 -7.02 -12.89
C LEU A 45 0.00 -5.59 -13.33
N HIS A 46 0.98 -4.72 -13.57
CA HIS A 46 0.76 -3.36 -14.06
C HIS A 46 0.86 -3.21 -15.58
N GLN A 47 0.87 -4.33 -16.30
CA GLN A 47 0.91 -4.36 -17.76
C GLN A 47 -0.33 -5.05 -18.33
N GLY A 48 -0.53 -4.87 -19.64
CA GLY A 48 -1.60 -5.52 -20.40
C GLY A 48 -2.98 -4.92 -20.16
N GLU A 49 -4.01 -5.71 -20.49
CA GLU A 49 -5.40 -5.32 -20.30
C GLU A 49 -5.76 -5.42 -18.80
N ARG A 50 -5.78 -4.24 -18.16
CA ARG A 50 -6.24 -4.03 -16.78
C ARG A 50 -7.55 -3.24 -16.81
N VAL A 51 -8.48 -3.59 -15.92
CA VAL A 51 -9.66 -2.75 -15.68
C VAL A 51 -9.23 -1.50 -14.92
N TRP A 52 -8.40 -1.68 -13.89
CA TRP A 52 -7.88 -0.60 -13.05
C TRP A 52 -6.37 -0.47 -13.24
N GLN A 53 -5.93 0.47 -14.08
CA GLN A 53 -4.51 0.68 -14.38
C GLN A 53 -3.70 1.12 -13.16
N GLU A 54 -4.19 2.14 -12.46
CA GLU A 54 -3.70 2.53 -11.13
C GLU A 54 -4.78 2.15 -10.11
N THR A 55 -4.38 1.47 -9.05
CA THR A 55 -5.29 0.97 -8.03
C THR A 55 -5.29 1.88 -6.82
N ASN A 56 -4.36 1.65 -5.90
CA ASN A 56 -4.00 2.55 -4.83
C ASN A 56 -2.46 2.60 -4.71
N CYS A 57 -1.94 3.74 -4.26
CA CYS A 57 -0.51 3.99 -4.26
C CYS A 57 0.30 3.02 -3.41
N TYR A 58 -0.29 2.39 -2.39
CA TYR A 58 0.42 1.50 -1.47
C TYR A 58 0.59 0.09 -2.06
N VAL A 59 -0.49 -0.49 -2.60
CA VAL A 59 -0.45 -1.84 -3.20
C VAL A 59 0.36 -1.83 -4.48
N ASP A 60 0.16 -0.83 -5.35
CA ASP A 60 0.93 -0.72 -6.59
C ASP A 60 2.43 -0.56 -6.29
N LEU A 61 2.79 0.28 -5.31
CA LEU A 61 4.17 0.40 -4.84
C LEU A 61 4.75 -0.94 -4.35
N TRP A 62 4.00 -1.70 -3.55
CA TRP A 62 4.48 -2.97 -3.03
C TRP A 62 4.62 -4.04 -4.11
N ILE A 63 3.73 -4.07 -5.10
CA ILE A 63 3.88 -4.95 -6.27
C ILE A 63 5.23 -4.70 -6.95
N GLU A 64 5.57 -3.44 -7.19
CA GLU A 64 6.82 -3.10 -7.86
C GLU A 64 8.05 -3.28 -6.98
N LEU A 65 7.92 -3.02 -5.67
CA LEU A 65 9.00 -3.25 -4.71
C LEU A 65 9.34 -4.74 -4.59
N LEU A 66 8.34 -5.60 -4.42
CA LEU A 66 8.52 -7.05 -4.39
C LEU A 66 9.10 -7.56 -5.70
N HIS A 67 8.58 -7.08 -6.84
CA HIS A 67 9.12 -7.42 -8.15
C HIS A 67 10.59 -6.99 -8.30
N GLY A 68 10.94 -5.78 -7.82
CA GLY A 68 12.30 -5.27 -7.79
C GLY A 68 13.24 -6.10 -6.90
N PHE A 69 12.70 -6.83 -5.91
CA PHE A 69 13.45 -7.80 -5.12
C PHE A 69 13.54 -9.18 -5.79
N GLY A 70 12.97 -9.37 -6.97
CA GLY A 70 12.91 -10.66 -7.66
C GLY A 70 11.84 -11.60 -7.10
N LEU A 71 10.90 -11.07 -6.31
CA LEU A 71 9.83 -11.84 -5.65
C LEU A 71 8.55 -11.78 -6.48
N ASP A 72 7.71 -12.81 -6.37
CA ASP A 72 6.38 -12.83 -7.01
C ASP A 72 5.34 -12.20 -6.09
N PRO A 73 4.85 -10.97 -6.38
CA PRO A 73 3.88 -10.29 -5.52
C PRO A 73 2.52 -10.98 -5.48
N ARG A 74 2.23 -11.88 -6.45
CA ARG A 74 0.92 -12.54 -6.53
C ARG A 74 0.63 -13.40 -5.31
N ALA A 75 1.65 -14.00 -4.71
CA ALA A 75 1.50 -14.88 -3.55
C ALA A 75 0.93 -14.18 -2.31
N ALA A 76 1.00 -12.84 -2.22
CA ALA A 76 0.59 -12.10 -1.03
C ALA A 76 -0.83 -11.50 -1.12
N PHE A 77 -1.64 -11.82 -2.13
CA PHE A 77 -3.00 -11.25 -2.27
C PHE A 77 -4.10 -12.00 -1.52
N GLY A 78 -3.77 -12.99 -0.68
CA GLY A 78 -4.77 -13.74 0.11
C GLY A 78 -5.69 -12.85 0.96
N PHE A 79 -5.21 -11.69 1.41
CA PHE A 79 -5.98 -10.72 2.18
C PHE A 79 -7.12 -10.03 1.41
N THR A 80 -7.12 -10.06 0.06
CA THR A 80 -8.12 -9.35 -0.75
C THR A 80 -9.56 -9.78 -0.45
N VAL A 81 -9.75 -10.95 0.15
CA VAL A 81 -11.06 -11.47 0.61
C VAL A 81 -11.63 -10.75 1.83
N THR A 82 -10.85 -9.89 2.51
CA THR A 82 -11.26 -9.23 3.76
C THR A 82 -11.78 -7.81 3.57
N GLN A 83 -11.87 -7.31 2.34
CA GLN A 83 -12.36 -5.96 2.08
C GLN A 83 -13.81 -5.81 2.54
N ASP A 84 -14.07 -4.79 3.35
CA ASP A 84 -15.39 -4.48 3.90
C ASP A 84 -15.84 -3.06 3.52
N PHE A 85 -17.12 -2.76 3.76
CA PHE A 85 -17.70 -1.43 3.69
C PHE A 85 -17.89 -0.87 5.10
N GLU A 86 -17.23 0.26 5.38
CA GLU A 86 -17.13 0.86 6.73
C GLU A 86 -18.29 1.81 7.06
N GLY A 87 -19.34 1.82 6.23
CA GLY A 87 -20.51 2.69 6.37
C GLY A 87 -20.45 3.96 5.52
N ASP A 88 -19.26 4.39 5.10
CA ASP A 88 -19.04 5.55 4.23
C ASP A 88 -18.19 5.23 3.00
N GLN A 89 -17.22 4.33 3.14
CA GLN A 89 -16.30 3.90 2.08
C GLN A 89 -15.89 2.43 2.22
N PHE A 90 -15.27 1.87 1.18
CA PHE A 90 -14.61 0.57 1.31
C PHE A 90 -13.26 0.72 2.00
N THR A 91 -12.85 -0.31 2.75
CA THR A 91 -11.53 -0.35 3.37
C THR A 91 -10.43 -0.12 2.32
N PHE A 92 -9.47 0.74 2.65
CA PHE A 92 -8.26 0.94 1.85
C PHE A 92 -7.38 -0.30 1.96
N PHE A 93 -7.43 -1.15 0.94
CA PHE A 93 -6.80 -2.47 0.98
C PHE A 93 -5.27 -2.34 0.85
N LYS A 94 -4.53 -3.02 1.74
CA LYS A 94 -3.06 -3.03 1.81
C LYS A 94 -2.57 -4.44 2.12
N PHE A 95 -1.38 -4.79 1.64
CA PHE A 95 -0.70 -5.99 2.10
C PHE A 95 -0.53 -5.94 3.63
N PRO A 96 -0.99 -6.96 4.37
CA PRO A 96 -0.63 -7.10 5.77
C PRO A 96 0.88 -7.28 5.90
N LEU A 97 1.51 -6.55 6.83
CA LEU A 97 2.97 -6.58 6.98
C LEU A 97 3.46 -7.96 7.45
N GLU A 98 2.63 -8.65 8.22
CA GLU A 98 2.89 -10.02 8.69
C GLU A 98 2.90 -11.03 7.55
N ASP A 99 2.08 -10.80 6.51
CA ASP A 99 2.06 -11.65 5.31
C ASP A 99 3.35 -11.44 4.50
N LEU A 100 3.80 -10.19 4.36
CA LEU A 100 5.07 -9.86 3.70
C LEU A 100 6.26 -10.47 4.46
N GLU A 101 6.26 -10.41 5.79
CA GLU A 101 7.31 -11.03 6.61
C GLU A 101 7.29 -12.56 6.46
N ARG A 102 6.10 -13.18 6.49
CA ARG A 102 5.94 -14.64 6.37
C ARG A 102 6.37 -15.17 5.01
N LEU A 103 5.91 -14.54 3.93
CA LEU A 103 6.15 -15.02 2.56
C LEU A 103 7.54 -14.66 2.07
N TYR A 104 8.03 -13.48 2.41
CA TYR A 104 9.21 -12.91 1.77
C TYR A 104 10.37 -12.60 2.71
N GLY A 105 10.18 -12.78 4.02
CA GLY A 105 11.19 -12.37 5.01
C GLY A 105 11.41 -10.84 5.03
N THR A 106 10.47 -10.07 4.47
CA THR A 106 10.51 -8.61 4.44
C THR A 106 9.83 -8.05 5.66
N GLN A 107 10.59 -7.41 6.54
CA GLN A 107 10.05 -6.73 7.71
C GLN A 107 9.92 -5.23 7.43
N VAL A 108 8.78 -4.66 7.84
CA VAL A 108 8.49 -3.23 7.72
C VAL A 108 8.39 -2.63 9.12
N GLN A 109 9.02 -1.48 9.33
CA GLN A 109 9.01 -0.78 10.61
C GLN A 109 8.80 0.71 10.38
N GLU A 110 8.06 1.37 11.27
CA GLU A 110 7.98 2.82 11.28
C GLU A 110 9.38 3.42 11.51
N LEU A 111 9.73 4.43 10.72
CA LEU A 111 10.95 5.20 10.84
C LEU A 111 10.66 6.50 11.56
N ALA A 112 10.89 6.53 12.87
CA ALA A 112 10.78 7.77 13.63
C ALA A 112 11.75 8.83 13.08
N ILE A 113 11.20 9.95 12.61
CA ILE A 113 12.00 11.04 12.06
C ILE A 113 12.38 12.00 13.17
N TYR A 114 13.68 12.19 13.32
CA TYR A 114 14.29 13.25 14.11
C TYR A 114 15.34 13.94 13.24
N ASP A 115 15.48 15.26 13.41
CA ASP A 115 16.31 16.13 12.57
C ASP A 115 15.78 16.29 11.13
N SER A 116 16.35 15.61 10.12
CA SER A 116 15.90 15.76 8.73
C SER A 116 15.47 14.44 8.09
N LEU A 117 14.37 14.50 7.33
CA LEU A 117 13.87 13.39 6.52
C LEU A 117 14.95 12.88 5.55
N GLU A 118 15.65 13.79 4.87
CA GLU A 118 16.74 13.47 3.94
C GLU A 118 17.85 12.64 4.63
N ALA A 119 18.30 13.05 5.82
CA ALA A 119 19.34 12.31 6.53
C ALA A 119 18.85 10.95 7.02
N ARG A 120 17.59 10.83 7.45
CA ARG A 120 17.02 9.55 7.88
C ARG A 120 16.84 8.59 6.70
N VAL A 121 16.40 9.10 5.54
CA VAL A 121 16.29 8.33 4.30
C VAL A 121 17.65 7.83 3.85
N LEU A 122 18.64 8.72 3.76
CA LEU A 122 20.03 8.35 3.43
C LEU A 122 20.59 7.27 4.35
N ALA A 123 20.36 7.38 5.66
CA ALA A 123 20.87 6.42 6.61
C ALA A 123 20.30 5.00 6.41
N GLN A 124 19.06 4.87 5.95
CA GLN A 124 18.44 3.56 5.70
C GLN A 124 18.78 3.01 4.31
N THR A 125 18.83 3.85 3.28
CA THR A 125 19.24 3.40 1.93
C THR A 125 20.69 2.94 1.91
N LEU A 126 21.58 3.56 2.69
CA LEU A 126 22.96 3.08 2.89
C LEU A 126 23.04 1.70 3.56
N ARG A 127 21.99 1.26 4.26
CA ARG A 127 21.88 -0.10 4.83
C ARG A 127 21.21 -1.08 3.86
N GLY A 128 20.90 -0.64 2.63
CA GLY A 128 20.20 -1.42 1.63
C GLY A 128 18.71 -1.59 1.91
N HIS A 129 18.11 -0.72 2.72
CA HIS A 129 16.66 -0.73 2.99
C HIS A 129 15.95 0.21 2.02
N THR A 130 14.69 -0.10 1.71
CA THR A 130 13.80 0.82 0.97
C THR A 130 12.99 1.62 1.97
N VAL A 131 13.00 2.94 1.85
CA VAL A 131 12.25 3.84 2.74
C VAL A 131 10.92 4.19 2.09
N LEU A 132 9.81 3.84 2.72
CA LEU A 132 8.47 4.18 2.26
C LEU A 132 8.06 5.48 2.96
N VAL A 133 7.79 6.53 2.20
CA VAL A 133 7.48 7.85 2.77
C VAL A 133 6.21 8.42 2.15
N GLU A 134 5.35 8.98 2.98
CA GLU A 134 4.23 9.79 2.52
C GLU A 134 4.72 11.18 2.09
N VAL A 135 4.51 11.50 0.83
CA VAL A 135 4.98 12.73 0.19
C VAL A 135 3.83 13.48 -0.45
N ASP A 136 4.11 14.74 -0.77
CA ASP A 136 3.24 15.59 -1.56
C ASP A 136 3.45 15.31 -3.06
N GLY A 137 2.42 14.79 -3.72
CA GLY A 137 2.41 14.48 -5.15
C GLY A 137 2.67 15.68 -6.07
N TYR A 138 2.56 16.91 -5.56
CA TYR A 138 2.91 18.13 -6.29
C TYR A 138 4.35 18.08 -6.83
N TYR A 139 5.27 17.44 -6.09
CA TYR A 139 6.69 17.33 -6.40
C TYR A 139 7.07 16.01 -7.07
N LEU A 140 6.11 15.24 -7.62
CA LEU A 140 6.38 13.95 -8.26
C LEU A 140 6.19 14.00 -9.79
N PRO A 141 7.28 14.14 -10.58
CA PRO A 141 7.22 14.25 -12.04
C PRO A 141 6.50 13.10 -12.75
N ASN A 142 6.51 11.89 -12.16
CA ASN A 142 5.85 10.73 -12.74
C ASN A 142 4.33 10.88 -12.83
N THR A 143 3.75 11.81 -12.06
CA THR A 143 2.31 12.13 -12.08
C THR A 143 1.97 13.32 -12.99
N ARG A 144 2.79 13.58 -14.03
CA ARG A 144 2.60 14.70 -14.98
C ARG A 144 1.19 14.78 -15.59
N ALA A 145 0.57 13.63 -15.85
CA ALA A 145 -0.77 13.58 -16.41
C ALA A 145 -1.87 14.00 -15.42
N THR A 146 -1.59 13.99 -14.12
CA THR A 146 -2.57 14.19 -13.04
C THR A 146 -2.16 15.36 -12.14
N SER A 147 -1.35 15.12 -11.11
CA SER A 147 -1.14 16.06 -9.99
C SER A 147 0.16 16.87 -10.02
N TYR A 148 1.17 16.43 -10.78
CA TYR A 148 2.49 17.10 -10.77
C TYR A 148 2.38 18.60 -11.08
N ARG A 149 2.85 19.43 -10.14
CA ARG A 149 2.76 20.91 -10.19
C ARG A 149 1.35 21.48 -10.35
N ARG A 150 0.31 20.71 -10.02
CA ARG A 150 -1.11 21.09 -10.17
C ARG A 150 -1.88 20.95 -8.88
N GLU A 151 -1.67 19.85 -8.17
CA GLU A 151 -2.42 19.48 -6.97
C GLU A 151 -1.45 18.97 -5.90
N HIS A 152 -1.89 18.98 -4.63
CA HIS A 152 -1.11 18.52 -3.48
C HIS A 152 -1.65 17.20 -2.87
N PRO A 153 -1.81 16.10 -3.65
CA PRO A 153 -2.34 14.87 -3.09
C PRO A 153 -1.27 14.17 -2.24
N LYS A 154 -1.71 13.55 -1.14
CA LYS A 154 -0.87 12.64 -0.35
C LYS A 154 -0.68 11.33 -1.11
N THR A 155 0.56 10.89 -1.28
CA THR A 155 0.89 9.58 -1.85
C THR A 155 2.11 8.98 -1.15
N THR A 156 2.31 7.66 -1.29
CA THR A 156 3.48 6.97 -0.73
C THR A 156 4.45 6.60 -1.84
N ILE A 157 5.74 6.88 -1.64
CA ILE A 157 6.82 6.46 -2.54
C ILE A 157 7.82 5.57 -1.80
N GLY A 158 8.46 4.63 -2.51
CA GLY A 158 9.46 3.72 -1.98
C GLY A 158 10.84 4.10 -2.46
N ILE A 159 11.62 4.80 -1.64
CA ILE A 159 12.95 5.30 -1.97
C ILE A 159 13.99 4.20 -1.74
N ASP A 160 14.69 3.79 -2.79
CA ASP A 160 15.83 2.87 -2.70
C ASP A 160 17.17 3.52 -3.13
N PHE A 161 17.12 4.72 -3.73
CA PHE A 161 18.30 5.49 -4.12
C PHE A 161 18.13 6.98 -3.75
N ILE A 162 19.17 7.56 -3.16
CA ILE A 162 19.25 8.99 -2.84
C ILE A 162 20.69 9.48 -3.01
N ASP A 163 20.85 10.63 -3.65
CA ASP A 163 22.11 11.36 -3.78
C ASP A 163 21.89 12.82 -3.35
N PRO A 164 22.18 13.16 -2.07
CA PRO A 164 22.00 14.53 -1.57
C PRO A 164 22.91 15.56 -2.24
N ALA A 165 24.10 15.16 -2.72
CA ALA A 165 25.03 16.08 -3.36
C ALA A 165 24.55 16.48 -4.75
N ALA A 166 24.05 15.51 -5.53
CA ALA A 166 23.45 15.77 -6.83
C ALA A 166 21.96 16.18 -6.74
N ARG A 167 21.34 16.11 -5.55
CA ARG A 167 19.90 16.31 -5.30
C ARG A 167 19.05 15.40 -6.20
N ARG A 168 19.30 14.10 -6.14
CA ARG A 168 18.60 13.08 -6.96
C ARG A 168 17.97 12.00 -6.09
N LEU A 169 16.82 11.49 -6.53
CA LEU A 169 16.05 10.47 -5.82
C LEU A 169 15.51 9.43 -6.80
N GLY A 170 15.81 8.16 -6.56
CA GLY A 170 15.23 7.02 -7.27
C GLY A 170 14.19 6.34 -6.38
N TYR A 171 12.99 6.12 -6.93
CA TYR A 171 11.85 5.69 -6.12
C TYR A 171 10.83 4.86 -6.90
N PHE A 172 10.21 3.90 -6.22
CA PHE A 172 9.00 3.22 -6.65
C PHE A 172 7.78 4.09 -6.37
N HIS A 173 6.88 4.21 -7.36
CA HIS A 173 5.59 4.88 -7.19
C HIS A 173 4.60 4.39 -8.25
N ASN A 174 3.37 4.07 -7.81
CA ASN A 174 2.34 3.45 -8.63
C ASN A 174 2.92 2.26 -9.40
N THR A 175 2.86 2.32 -10.72
CA THR A 175 3.14 1.21 -11.64
C THR A 175 4.61 1.14 -12.09
N GLY A 176 5.55 1.79 -11.41
CA GLY A 176 6.95 1.69 -11.83
C GLY A 176 7.97 2.38 -10.94
N TYR A 177 9.18 2.49 -11.50
CA TYR A 177 10.35 3.11 -10.88
C TYR A 177 10.71 4.41 -11.60
N HIS A 178 10.95 5.46 -10.83
CA HIS A 178 11.07 6.83 -11.33
C HIS A 178 12.27 7.55 -10.73
N LEU A 179 12.67 8.63 -11.38
CA LEU A 179 13.72 9.54 -10.94
C LEU A 179 13.12 10.94 -10.78
N LEU A 180 13.55 11.64 -9.74
CA LEU A 180 13.37 13.09 -9.63
C LEU A 180 14.68 13.75 -9.20
N ASP A 181 14.79 15.05 -9.44
CA ASP A 181 15.96 15.83 -9.10
C ASP A 181 15.63 17.30 -8.77
N SER A 182 16.66 18.06 -8.41
CA SER A 182 16.61 19.52 -8.33
C SER A 182 15.49 20.05 -7.42
N GLU A 183 14.56 20.85 -7.96
CA GLU A 183 13.52 21.49 -7.15
C GLU A 183 12.49 20.48 -6.61
N ASP A 184 12.20 19.42 -7.35
CA ASP A 184 11.30 18.35 -6.89
C ASP A 184 11.91 17.60 -5.70
N TYR A 185 13.23 17.40 -5.73
CA TYR A 185 13.97 16.83 -4.61
C TYR A 185 13.83 17.69 -3.36
N ASP A 186 14.04 19.00 -3.48
CA ASP A 186 13.90 19.93 -2.36
C ASP A 186 12.44 19.99 -1.87
N GLY A 187 11.47 19.87 -2.77
CA GLY A 187 10.05 19.83 -2.42
C GLY A 187 9.69 18.60 -1.59
N VAL A 188 10.07 17.41 -2.05
CA VAL A 188 9.85 16.14 -1.34
C VAL A 188 10.47 16.15 0.05
N PHE A 189 11.70 16.68 0.18
CA PHE A 189 12.40 16.78 1.47
C PHE A 189 12.07 18.05 2.27
N ARG A 190 11.13 18.88 1.81
CA ARG A 190 10.70 20.14 2.44
C ARG A 190 11.87 21.11 2.71
N LYS A 191 12.82 21.19 1.78
CA LYS A 191 14.01 22.07 1.82
C LYS A 191 13.77 23.43 1.13
N LEU A 192 12.64 23.61 0.46
CA LEU A 192 12.30 24.87 -0.20
C LEU A 192 12.02 26.00 0.82
N PRO A 193 12.26 27.29 0.48
CA PRO A 193 12.16 28.41 1.41
C PRO A 193 10.83 28.52 2.16
N GLN A 194 9.71 28.15 1.53
CA GLN A 194 8.39 28.20 2.17
C GLN A 194 8.25 27.25 3.37
N PHE A 195 9.10 26.23 3.49
CA PHE A 195 9.09 25.27 4.60
C PHE A 195 10.04 25.67 5.74
N ALA A 196 10.99 26.58 5.49
CA ALA A 196 12.04 26.95 6.46
C ALA A 196 11.54 27.67 7.73
N GLN A 197 10.29 28.16 7.72
CA GLN A 197 9.67 28.90 8.82
C GLN A 197 8.42 28.20 9.37
N GLN A 198 8.37 26.86 9.29
CA GLN A 198 7.24 26.07 9.77
C GLN A 198 7.68 25.02 10.80
N PRO A 199 8.13 25.42 12.01
CA PRO A 199 8.62 24.49 13.03
C PRO A 199 7.53 23.53 13.56
N ASP A 200 6.27 23.93 13.45
CA ASP A 200 5.11 23.11 13.87
C ASP A 200 4.63 22.14 12.77
N LEU A 201 5.29 22.12 11.61
CA LEU A 201 4.95 21.20 10.53
C LEU A 201 5.43 19.79 10.88
N LEU A 202 4.47 18.89 11.13
CA LEU A 202 4.75 17.50 11.44
C LEU A 202 5.53 16.82 10.32
N PHE A 203 6.53 15.99 10.67
CA PHE A 203 7.17 15.10 9.70
C PHE A 203 6.13 14.19 9.03
N PRO A 204 6.35 13.81 7.76
CA PRO A 204 5.48 12.83 7.14
C PRO A 204 5.58 11.48 7.87
N TYR A 205 4.58 10.64 7.67
CA TYR A 205 4.69 9.23 8.07
C TYR A 205 5.72 8.52 7.19
N VAL A 206 6.60 7.74 7.83
CA VAL A 206 7.70 7.05 7.17
C VAL A 206 7.83 5.64 7.73
N GLU A 207 8.07 4.69 6.84
CA GLU A 207 8.40 3.30 7.14
C GLU A 207 9.69 2.92 6.41
N PHE A 208 10.31 1.80 6.79
CA PHE A 208 11.37 1.20 5.99
C PHE A 208 11.18 -0.30 5.90
N ALA A 209 11.36 -0.83 4.69
CA ALA A 209 11.35 -2.24 4.37
C ALA A 209 12.78 -2.79 4.35
N LYS A 210 13.01 -3.85 5.11
CA LYS A 210 14.30 -4.55 5.18
C LYS A 210 14.12 -6.05 5.00
N GLN A 211 15.00 -6.66 4.22
CA GLN A 211 15.06 -8.11 4.10
C GLN A 211 15.80 -8.68 5.30
N VAL A 212 15.08 -9.39 6.17
CA VAL A 212 15.62 -9.96 7.41
C VAL A 212 15.79 -11.48 7.34
N ARG A 213 15.08 -12.14 6.42
CA ARG A 213 15.14 -13.59 6.19
C ARG A 213 15.01 -13.87 4.68
N PRO A 214 15.47 -15.03 4.20
CA PRO A 214 15.16 -15.47 2.84
C PRO A 214 13.66 -15.59 2.61
N ALA A 215 13.21 -15.28 1.39
CA ALA A 215 11.84 -15.52 0.96
C ALA A 215 11.54 -17.02 0.84
N LEU A 216 10.28 -17.38 0.98
CA LEU A 216 9.81 -18.70 0.57
C LEU A 216 9.84 -18.79 -0.95
N GLU A 217 10.11 -19.99 -1.47
CA GLU A 217 10.20 -20.26 -2.89
C GLU A 217 9.46 -21.55 -3.25
N GLY A 218 9.09 -21.69 -4.53
CA GLY A 218 8.45 -22.89 -5.06
C GLY A 218 7.21 -23.30 -4.27
N THR A 219 7.08 -24.60 -3.98
CA THR A 219 5.93 -25.17 -3.28
C THR A 219 5.70 -24.53 -1.90
N ALA A 220 6.75 -24.23 -1.14
CA ALA A 220 6.62 -23.63 0.19
C ALA A 220 5.96 -22.24 0.15
N LEU A 221 6.26 -21.43 -0.88
CA LEU A 221 5.62 -20.13 -1.08
C LEU A 221 4.13 -20.28 -1.38
N VAL A 222 3.78 -21.23 -2.24
CA VAL A 222 2.39 -21.46 -2.66
C VAL A 222 1.56 -22.00 -1.49
N GLU A 223 2.08 -22.98 -0.74
CA GLU A 223 1.42 -23.52 0.45
C GLU A 223 1.19 -22.43 1.50
N ALA A 224 2.22 -21.63 1.82
CA ALA A 224 2.07 -20.52 2.75
C ALA A 224 1.07 -19.45 2.26
N SER A 225 1.04 -19.18 0.96
CA SER A 225 0.05 -18.28 0.36
C SER A 225 -1.38 -18.81 0.52
N ALA A 226 -1.59 -20.09 0.24
CA ALA A 226 -2.89 -20.73 0.41
C ALA A 226 -3.33 -20.75 1.88
N GLU A 227 -2.43 -21.06 2.82
CA GLU A 227 -2.69 -20.97 4.26
C GLU A 227 -3.12 -19.57 4.70
N LEU A 228 -2.48 -18.52 4.16
CA LEU A 228 -2.87 -17.14 4.41
C LEU A 228 -4.27 -16.84 3.86
N LEU A 229 -4.58 -17.29 2.64
CA LEU A 229 -5.95 -17.18 2.09
C LEU A 229 -6.98 -17.81 3.04
N CYS A 230 -6.71 -19.01 3.56
CA CYS A 230 -7.60 -19.66 4.53
C CYS A 230 -7.78 -18.81 5.79
N ALA A 231 -6.69 -18.28 6.36
CA ALA A 231 -6.73 -17.45 7.55
C ALA A 231 -7.49 -16.12 7.33
N HIS A 232 -7.35 -15.52 6.14
CA HIS A 232 -8.07 -14.31 5.76
C HIS A 232 -9.55 -14.58 5.48
N LEU A 233 -9.90 -15.69 4.83
CA LEU A 233 -11.30 -16.09 4.62
C LEU A 233 -12.05 -16.30 5.94
N ALA A 234 -11.38 -16.75 7.00
CA ALA A 234 -11.96 -16.85 8.34
C ALA A 234 -12.26 -15.47 8.98
N ARG A 235 -11.67 -14.39 8.46
CA ARG A 235 -11.85 -12.99 8.90
C ARG A 235 -12.61 -12.12 7.90
N ARG A 236 -13.14 -12.71 6.83
CA ARG A 236 -13.93 -11.97 5.82
C ARG A 236 -15.16 -11.32 6.48
N PRO A 237 -15.75 -10.28 5.87
CA PRO A 237 -17.01 -9.68 6.33
C PRO A 237 -18.11 -10.74 6.52
N LEU A 238 -18.90 -10.59 7.58
CA LEU A 238 -20.01 -11.51 7.89
C LEU A 238 -21.22 -11.29 6.96
N SER A 239 -21.38 -10.08 6.45
CA SER A 239 -22.41 -9.65 5.52
C SER A 239 -21.78 -9.19 4.20
N ASN A 240 -22.56 -9.24 3.12
CA ASN A 240 -22.12 -8.74 1.82
C ASN A 240 -21.88 -7.22 1.89
N PRO A 241 -20.63 -6.74 1.72
CA PRO A 241 -20.31 -5.32 1.86
C PRO A 241 -20.89 -4.47 0.72
N ILE A 242 -21.18 -5.07 -0.44
CA ILE A 242 -21.84 -4.37 -1.55
C ILE A 242 -23.32 -4.13 -1.21
N SER A 243 -23.98 -5.04 -0.52
CA SER A 243 -25.36 -4.83 -0.06
C SER A 243 -25.45 -3.71 0.97
N GLN A 244 -24.47 -3.63 1.88
CA GLN A 244 -24.37 -2.51 2.83
C GLN A 244 -24.14 -1.19 2.09
N TRP A 245 -23.29 -1.18 1.07
CA TRP A 245 -23.09 0.00 0.23
C TRP A 245 -24.36 0.39 -0.55
N ARG A 246 -25.11 -0.59 -1.10
CA ARG A 246 -26.39 -0.36 -1.79
C ARG A 246 -27.38 0.37 -0.89
N GLU A 247 -27.46 -0.02 0.38
CA GLU A 247 -28.33 0.63 1.37
C GLU A 247 -27.92 2.09 1.65
N ALA A 248 -26.61 2.38 1.73
CA ALA A 248 -26.09 3.73 1.94
C ALA A 248 -26.14 4.62 0.68
N PHE A 249 -26.21 4.02 -0.51
CA PHE A 249 -26.05 4.71 -1.79
C PHE A 249 -27.02 5.87 -2.05
N PRO A 250 -28.31 5.82 -1.66
CA PRO A 250 -29.22 6.95 -1.86
C PRO A 250 -28.73 8.25 -1.23
N ALA A 251 -28.15 8.18 -0.02
CA ALA A 251 -27.57 9.35 0.66
C ALA A 251 -26.28 9.82 -0.01
N HIS A 252 -25.45 8.89 -0.49
CA HIS A 252 -24.26 9.22 -1.26
C HIS A 252 -24.60 9.95 -2.57
N LEU A 253 -25.67 9.52 -3.24
CA LEU A 253 -26.12 10.13 -4.48
C LEU A 253 -26.61 11.57 -4.27
N ASP A 254 -27.33 11.83 -3.17
CA ASP A 254 -27.72 13.19 -2.79
C ASP A 254 -26.49 14.08 -2.52
N MET A 255 -25.51 13.58 -1.77
CA MET A 255 -24.24 14.27 -1.53
C MET A 255 -23.47 14.53 -2.83
N LEU A 256 -23.42 13.58 -3.76
CA LEU A 256 -22.72 13.74 -5.04
C LEU A 256 -23.38 14.79 -5.94
N LEU A 257 -24.71 14.84 -5.96
CA LEU A 257 -25.46 15.86 -6.72
C LEU A 257 -25.26 17.26 -6.13
N GLU A 258 -25.20 17.37 -4.80
CA GLU A 258 -24.96 18.65 -4.11
C GLU A 258 -23.53 19.16 -4.34
N ARG A 259 -22.52 18.28 -4.23
CA ARG A 259 -21.10 18.66 -4.28
C ARG A 259 -20.50 18.67 -5.69
N GLY A 260 -21.15 18.02 -6.64
CA GLY A 260 -20.80 18.03 -8.06
C GLY A 260 -19.50 17.31 -8.41
N GLU A 261 -18.99 17.59 -9.61
CA GLU A 261 -17.89 16.85 -10.25
C GLU A 261 -16.56 16.90 -9.47
N ALA A 262 -16.23 18.04 -8.84
CA ALA A 262 -15.00 18.19 -8.06
C ALA A 262 -14.91 17.19 -6.89
N PHE A 263 -16.05 16.78 -6.34
CA PHE A 263 -16.10 15.78 -5.27
C PHE A 263 -16.20 14.33 -5.79
N PHE A 264 -16.52 14.13 -7.06
CA PHE A 264 -16.70 12.80 -7.63
C PHE A 264 -15.40 11.98 -7.60
N HIS A 265 -14.25 12.59 -7.91
CA HIS A 265 -12.97 11.89 -7.93
C HIS A 265 -12.60 11.26 -6.58
N PRO A 266 -12.53 12.00 -5.45
CA PRO A 266 -12.25 11.38 -4.15
C PRO A 266 -13.32 10.38 -3.72
N TYR A 267 -14.60 10.59 -4.08
CA TYR A 267 -15.64 9.60 -3.82
C TYR A 267 -15.39 8.28 -4.58
N SER A 268 -15.20 8.36 -5.90
CA SER A 268 -14.96 7.19 -6.75
C SER A 268 -13.70 6.43 -6.34
N PHE A 269 -12.68 7.13 -5.85
CA PHE A 269 -11.43 6.54 -5.37
C PHE A 269 -11.67 5.62 -4.16
N ASN A 270 -12.47 6.08 -3.20
CA ASN A 270 -12.73 5.37 -1.94
C ASN A 270 -13.85 4.32 -2.05
N LEU A 271 -14.68 4.39 -3.11
CA LEU A 271 -15.75 3.43 -3.37
C LEU A 271 -15.42 2.49 -4.53
N MET A 272 -15.78 2.87 -5.76
CA MET A 272 -15.69 2.01 -6.93
C MET A 272 -14.27 1.54 -7.23
N ARG A 273 -13.27 2.40 -7.05
CA ARG A 273 -11.87 2.04 -7.31
C ARG A 273 -11.33 1.09 -6.25
N GLN A 274 -11.58 1.33 -4.95
CA GLN A 274 -11.16 0.40 -3.90
C GLN A 274 -11.80 -0.99 -4.13
N LEU A 275 -13.10 -1.04 -4.38
CA LEU A 275 -13.81 -2.29 -4.61
C LEU A 275 -13.29 -3.00 -5.88
N GLY A 276 -13.33 -2.30 -7.01
CA GLY A 276 -13.02 -2.89 -8.29
C GLY A 276 -11.58 -3.36 -8.41
N ALA A 277 -10.62 -2.57 -7.90
CA ALA A 277 -9.22 -2.94 -7.96
C ALA A 277 -8.87 -4.12 -7.04
N ASN A 278 -9.42 -4.16 -5.83
CA ASN A 278 -9.21 -5.27 -4.91
C ASN A 278 -9.71 -6.59 -5.51
N PHE A 279 -10.91 -6.59 -6.12
CA PHE A 279 -11.47 -7.78 -6.76
C PHE A 279 -10.76 -8.17 -8.07
N GLU A 280 -10.17 -7.20 -8.79
CA GLU A 280 -9.27 -7.52 -9.91
C GLU A 280 -8.03 -8.29 -9.41
N PHE A 281 -7.43 -7.87 -8.29
CA PHE A 281 -6.32 -8.60 -7.69
C PHE A 281 -6.74 -9.96 -7.13
N LEU A 282 -7.92 -10.09 -6.52
CA LEU A 282 -8.45 -11.38 -6.10
C LEU A 282 -8.60 -12.34 -7.30
N SER A 283 -9.18 -11.87 -8.42
CA SER A 283 -9.27 -12.64 -9.67
C SER A 283 -7.90 -13.13 -10.15
N LYS A 284 -6.91 -12.23 -10.19
CA LYS A 284 -5.53 -12.56 -10.62
C LYS A 284 -4.84 -13.51 -9.66
N TYR A 285 -5.09 -13.37 -8.36
CA TYR A 285 -4.55 -14.23 -7.31
C TYR A 285 -5.10 -15.65 -7.39
N LEU A 286 -6.42 -15.81 -7.51
CA LEU A 286 -7.06 -17.13 -7.64
C LEU A 286 -6.63 -17.81 -8.94
N SER A 287 -6.51 -17.06 -10.04
CA SER A 287 -5.97 -17.58 -11.29
C SER A 287 -4.51 -18.04 -11.14
N TRP A 288 -3.71 -17.31 -10.37
CA TRP A 288 -2.35 -17.72 -10.02
C TRP A 288 -2.34 -19.00 -9.19
N LEU A 289 -3.16 -19.12 -8.14
CA LEU A 289 -3.28 -20.36 -7.35
C LEU A 289 -3.66 -21.57 -8.21
N SER A 290 -4.63 -21.42 -9.13
CA SER A 290 -4.97 -22.48 -10.08
C SER A 290 -3.80 -22.89 -10.97
N ALA A 291 -3.01 -21.92 -11.44
CA ALA A 291 -1.80 -22.21 -12.21
C ALA A 291 -0.71 -22.91 -11.37
N GLN A 292 -0.73 -22.78 -10.05
CA GLN A 292 0.14 -23.53 -9.13
C GLN A 292 -0.40 -24.93 -8.77
N GLY A 293 -1.56 -25.34 -9.31
CA GLY A 293 -2.12 -26.68 -9.14
C GLY A 293 -3.25 -26.80 -8.12
N PHE A 294 -3.76 -25.69 -7.57
CA PHE A 294 -4.95 -25.71 -6.72
C PHE A 294 -6.22 -25.87 -7.57
N ASP A 295 -7.07 -26.82 -7.19
CA ASP A 295 -8.35 -27.05 -7.88
C ASP A 295 -9.40 -26.00 -7.41
N LEU A 296 -9.55 -24.95 -8.21
CA LEU A 296 -10.52 -23.88 -7.98
C LEU A 296 -11.47 -23.81 -9.18
N PRO A 297 -12.80 -23.82 -8.97
CA PRO A 297 -13.76 -23.61 -10.05
C PRO A 297 -13.51 -22.27 -10.75
N ALA A 298 -13.27 -22.31 -12.07
CA ALA A 298 -12.95 -21.12 -12.87
C ALA A 298 -14.03 -20.01 -12.81
N SER A 299 -15.25 -20.35 -12.39
CA SER A 299 -16.33 -19.39 -12.17
C SER A 299 -16.04 -18.41 -11.03
N ILE A 300 -15.26 -18.78 -10.02
CA ILE A 300 -14.95 -17.92 -8.85
C ILE A 300 -14.06 -16.72 -9.27
N PRO A 301 -12.87 -16.91 -9.89
CA PRO A 301 -12.08 -15.78 -10.37
C PRO A 301 -12.83 -14.95 -11.43
N ALA A 302 -13.63 -15.58 -12.30
CA ALA A 302 -14.44 -14.87 -13.29
C ALA A 302 -15.50 -13.96 -12.64
N ALA A 303 -16.12 -14.40 -11.54
CA ALA A 303 -17.05 -13.59 -10.76
C ALA A 303 -16.32 -12.42 -10.06
N ALA A 304 -15.11 -12.63 -9.53
CA ALA A 304 -14.29 -11.55 -8.97
C ALA A 304 -13.93 -10.51 -10.05
N GLN A 305 -13.56 -10.98 -11.25
CA GLN A 305 -13.32 -10.11 -12.40
C GLN A 305 -14.56 -9.32 -12.82
N SER A 306 -15.76 -9.90 -12.65
CA SER A 306 -17.02 -9.21 -12.94
C SER A 306 -17.25 -8.03 -12.01
N ILE A 307 -16.92 -8.16 -10.71
CA ILE A 307 -16.96 -7.04 -9.76
C ILE A 307 -16.01 -5.92 -10.18
N ALA A 308 -14.80 -6.27 -10.61
CA ALA A 308 -13.83 -5.30 -11.10
C ALA A 308 -14.37 -4.48 -12.28
N SER A 309 -14.88 -5.18 -13.30
CA SER A 309 -15.44 -4.58 -14.51
C SER A 309 -16.69 -3.75 -14.23
N GLU A 310 -17.63 -4.27 -13.43
CA GLU A 310 -18.88 -3.57 -13.16
C GLU A 310 -18.67 -2.33 -12.29
N SER A 311 -17.73 -2.37 -11.34
CA SER A 311 -17.35 -1.18 -10.57
C SER A 311 -16.86 -0.05 -11.47
N MET A 312 -16.14 -0.39 -12.54
CA MET A 312 -15.68 0.58 -13.54
C MET A 312 -16.83 1.12 -14.39
N VAL A 313 -17.77 0.25 -14.81
CA VAL A 313 -19.00 0.65 -15.51
C VAL A 313 -19.80 1.62 -14.65
N MET A 314 -20.03 1.29 -13.38
CA MET A 314 -20.75 2.11 -12.42
C MET A 314 -20.08 3.48 -12.22
N GLN A 315 -18.74 3.52 -12.14
CA GLN A 315 -17.99 4.78 -12.06
C GLN A 315 -18.26 5.70 -13.27
N PHE A 316 -18.14 5.17 -14.50
CA PHE A 316 -18.38 5.96 -15.72
C PHE A 316 -19.84 6.35 -15.90
N ARG A 317 -20.77 5.52 -15.42
CA ARG A 317 -22.19 5.86 -15.41
C ARG A 317 -22.46 7.01 -14.46
N LEU A 318 -21.96 6.93 -13.23
CA LEU A 318 -22.22 7.91 -12.19
C LEU A 318 -21.59 9.27 -12.52
N VAL A 319 -20.34 9.32 -13.00
CA VAL A 319 -19.71 10.59 -13.41
C VAL A 319 -20.53 11.29 -14.51
N ARG A 320 -21.07 10.54 -15.48
CA ARG A 320 -21.93 11.09 -16.54
C ARG A 320 -23.27 11.58 -16.02
N ALA A 321 -23.84 10.90 -15.02
CA ALA A 321 -25.08 11.32 -14.38
C ALA A 321 -24.88 12.63 -13.60
N ILE A 322 -23.82 12.71 -12.79
CA ILE A 322 -23.46 13.90 -12.01
C ILE A 322 -23.15 15.10 -12.93
N ALA A 323 -22.36 14.91 -13.99
CA ALA A 323 -22.07 15.96 -14.96
C ALA A 323 -23.32 16.52 -15.67
N ARG A 324 -24.43 15.75 -15.68
CA ARG A 324 -25.72 16.15 -16.26
C ARG A 324 -26.74 16.62 -15.22
N GLY A 325 -26.38 16.63 -13.93
CA GLY A 325 -27.30 16.93 -12.84
C GLY A 325 -28.48 15.94 -12.75
N ARG A 326 -28.25 14.67 -13.13
CA ARG A 326 -29.29 13.62 -13.13
C ARG A 326 -29.05 12.62 -12.02
N ARG A 327 -30.14 12.18 -11.40
CA ARG A 327 -30.13 11.07 -10.44
C ARG A 327 -30.06 9.75 -11.22
N ASP A 328 -29.15 8.87 -10.81
CA ASP A 328 -29.02 7.51 -11.33
C ASP A 328 -28.75 6.59 -10.13
N SER A 329 -29.72 5.73 -9.81
CA SER A 329 -29.64 4.84 -8.66
C SER A 329 -28.75 3.63 -8.90
N CYS A 330 -28.32 3.38 -10.14
CA CYS A 330 -27.43 2.27 -10.51
C CYS A 330 -27.91 0.89 -10.02
N GLU A 331 -29.22 0.66 -9.87
CA GLU A 331 -29.79 -0.59 -9.34
C GLU A 331 -29.29 -1.83 -10.10
N ASP A 332 -29.22 -1.76 -11.42
CA ASP A 332 -28.74 -2.82 -12.29
C ASP A 332 -27.23 -3.09 -12.12
N CYS A 333 -26.42 -2.06 -11.84
CA CYS A 333 -25.02 -2.27 -11.47
C CYS A 333 -24.93 -3.00 -10.12
N PHE A 334 -25.75 -2.60 -9.14
CA PHE A 334 -25.79 -3.28 -7.84
C PHE A 334 -26.23 -4.74 -7.96
N ASP A 335 -27.25 -5.05 -8.77
CA ASP A 335 -27.70 -6.42 -9.00
C ASP A 335 -26.55 -7.32 -9.53
N VAL A 336 -25.72 -6.78 -10.44
CA VAL A 336 -24.55 -7.48 -10.96
C VAL A 336 -23.46 -7.63 -9.89
N LEU A 337 -23.13 -6.56 -9.17
CA LEU A 337 -22.08 -6.56 -8.14
C LEU A 337 -22.43 -7.53 -7.00
N GLU A 338 -23.65 -7.48 -6.48
CA GLU A 338 -24.11 -8.38 -5.42
C GLU A 338 -24.13 -9.83 -5.91
N SER A 339 -24.69 -10.11 -7.10
CA SER A 339 -24.68 -11.46 -7.64
C SER A 339 -23.27 -12.00 -7.86
N ALA A 340 -22.33 -11.17 -8.29
CA ALA A 340 -20.95 -11.56 -8.49
C ALA A 340 -20.26 -11.85 -7.15
N TYR A 341 -20.53 -11.07 -6.10
CA TYR A 341 -20.00 -11.34 -4.76
C TYR A 341 -20.47 -12.69 -4.22
N GLU A 342 -21.77 -12.99 -4.35
CA GLU A 342 -22.35 -14.28 -3.95
C GLU A 342 -21.77 -15.47 -4.73
N LYS A 343 -21.24 -15.23 -5.93
CA LYS A 343 -20.56 -16.23 -6.76
C LYS A 343 -19.05 -16.31 -6.53
N THR A 344 -18.48 -15.38 -5.77
CA THR A 344 -17.05 -15.35 -5.43
C THR A 344 -16.82 -15.77 -3.98
N LEU A 345 -17.23 -14.95 -3.00
CA LEU A 345 -16.77 -15.10 -1.62
C LEU A 345 -17.37 -16.31 -0.90
N PRO A 346 -18.71 -16.51 -0.90
CA PRO A 346 -19.28 -17.67 -0.22
C PRO A 346 -18.82 -19.02 -0.80
N PRO A 347 -18.79 -19.23 -2.14
CA PRO A 347 -18.25 -20.46 -2.71
C PRO A 347 -16.76 -20.65 -2.42
N LEU A 348 -15.95 -19.59 -2.48
CA LEU A 348 -14.53 -19.67 -2.15
C LEU A 348 -14.31 -20.07 -0.69
N ALA A 349 -15.08 -19.49 0.23
CA ALA A 349 -15.03 -19.85 1.64
C ALA A 349 -15.43 -21.32 1.88
N ALA A 350 -16.45 -21.83 1.18
CA ALA A 350 -16.91 -23.22 1.31
C ALA A 350 -15.94 -24.27 0.74
N LEU A 351 -14.95 -23.87 -0.06
CA LEU A 351 -13.87 -24.76 -0.52
C LEU A 351 -12.77 -24.95 0.54
N VAL A 352 -12.72 -24.04 1.51
CA VAL A 352 -11.57 -23.88 2.41
C VAL A 352 -11.94 -24.15 3.88
N LEU A 353 -13.16 -23.78 4.28
CA LEU A 353 -13.76 -24.00 5.60
C LEU A 353 -14.72 -25.19 5.54
#